data_AF-A0A8X8BR80-F1
#
_entry.id   AF-A0A8X8BR80-F1
#
_cell.length_a   1.000
_cell.length_b   1.000
_cell.length_c   1.000
_cell.angle_alpha   90.00
_cell.angle_beta   90.00
_cell.angle_gamma   90.00
#
_symmetry.space_group_name_H-M   'P 1'
#
loop_
_entity.id
_entity.type
_entity.pdbx_description
1 polymer ?
#
loop_
_entity_poly.entity_id
_entity_poly.type
_entity_poly.pdbx_seq_one_letter_code
_entity_poly.pdbx_strand_id
1 'polypeptide(L)'
;MTDISKTIQKWHASFKKGTDFDSWGQLVEAIDEYQILARRLQKEVQSSNSSDISEDQKKTLGKIATCLELRSAALQSTHSQDEFKLEDLKKLEPIIKNILTYKKDFPFDVQPVPLRKILAPGEEENLELEEEDDGGAGAGSPDSFPIRVPGTLLPRLPSEPGMTLLTIKIEKIGLKDAGQCIDPYITVSVKDLNGIDLNPVQDTPVASRKEDTYIHFNVDVEIQKHLEKLPKGAAIFFEFKHYKPKKRFTSTKCFAFMEMDEIKSGPIVIEL
;
A
#
# COMPACT_ATOMS: atom_id res chain seq x y z
N MET A 1 20.80 -12.91 -23.40
CA MET A 1 19.82 -13.19 -22.32
C MET A 1 18.58 -13.76 -22.98
N THR A 2 18.18 -14.99 -22.65
CA THR A 2 17.01 -15.64 -23.25
C THR A 2 15.72 -14.93 -22.85
N ASP A 3 14.66 -15.07 -23.66
CA ASP A 3 13.37 -14.43 -23.39
C ASP A 3 12.81 -14.84 -22.02
N ILE A 4 12.89 -16.14 -21.72
CA ILE A 4 12.51 -16.70 -20.41
C ILE A 4 13.26 -16.08 -19.23
N SER A 5 14.55 -15.73 -19.39
CA SER A 5 15.33 -15.11 -18.33
C SER A 5 14.83 -13.69 -18.02
N LYS A 6 14.39 -12.94 -19.05
CA LYS A 6 13.78 -11.62 -18.86
C LYS A 6 12.43 -11.74 -18.16
N THR A 7 11.62 -12.72 -18.53
CA THR A 7 10.34 -13.01 -17.89
C THR A 7 10.51 -13.33 -16.40
N ILE A 8 11.47 -14.19 -16.05
CA ILE A 8 11.78 -14.51 -14.65
C ILE A 8 12.25 -13.27 -13.87
N GLN A 9 13.09 -12.42 -14.50
CA GLN A 9 13.49 -11.15 -13.89
C GLN A 9 12.30 -10.23 -13.62
N LYS A 10 11.33 -10.15 -14.54
CA LYS A 10 10.09 -9.38 -14.34
C LYS A 10 9.25 -9.94 -13.19
N TRP A 11 9.10 -11.26 -13.09
CA TRP A 11 8.39 -11.89 -11.96
C TRP A 11 9.11 -11.63 -10.63
N HIS A 12 10.43 -11.75 -10.59
CA HIS A 12 11.23 -11.46 -9.40
C HIS A 12 11.13 -10.00 -8.98
N ALA A 13 11.18 -9.06 -9.93
CA ALA A 13 11.01 -7.63 -9.67
C ALA A 13 9.60 -7.31 -9.13
N SER A 14 8.55 -7.86 -9.74
CA SER A 14 7.16 -7.73 -9.28
C SER A 14 6.96 -8.32 -7.88
N PHE A 15 7.53 -9.50 -7.62
CA PHE A 15 7.51 -10.12 -6.29
C PHE A 15 8.15 -9.21 -5.23
N LYS A 16 9.35 -8.69 -5.54
CA LYS A 16 10.08 -7.81 -4.64
C LYS A 16 9.30 -6.51 -4.36
N LYS A 17 8.71 -5.91 -5.39
CA LYS A 17 7.86 -4.72 -5.28
C LYS A 17 6.67 -4.97 -4.34
N GLY A 18 5.97 -6.09 -4.49
CA GLY A 18 4.88 -6.48 -3.59
C GLY A 18 5.35 -6.62 -2.13
N THR A 19 6.46 -7.35 -1.89
CA THR A 19 7.00 -7.51 -0.53
C THR A 19 7.52 -6.22 0.09
N ASP A 20 7.97 -5.28 -0.74
CA ASP A 20 8.43 -3.96 -0.32
C ASP A 20 7.25 -3.09 0.15
N PHE A 21 6.14 -3.10 -0.59
CA PHE A 21 4.89 -2.43 -0.17
C PHE A 21 4.34 -3.01 1.13
N ASP A 22 4.26 -4.34 1.22
CA ASP A 22 3.79 -5.07 2.41
C ASP A 22 4.63 -4.70 3.64
N SER A 23 5.96 -4.67 3.49
CA SER A 23 6.89 -4.29 4.57
C SER A 23 6.75 -2.81 5.01
N TRP A 24 6.13 -1.95 4.18
CA TRP A 24 5.95 -0.51 4.44
C TRP A 24 4.52 -0.15 4.84
N GLY A 25 3.65 -1.13 5.10
CA GLY A 25 2.24 -0.89 5.47
C GLY A 25 1.36 -0.44 4.30
N GLN A 26 1.87 -0.49 3.07
CA GLN A 26 1.11 -0.14 1.86
C GLN A 26 0.31 -1.35 1.38
N LEU A 27 -0.65 -1.78 2.20
CA LEU A 27 -1.32 -3.06 2.07
C LEU A 27 -2.12 -3.18 0.77
N VAL A 28 -2.76 -2.10 0.33
CA VAL A 28 -3.55 -2.07 -0.91
C VAL A 28 -2.65 -2.34 -2.13
N GLU A 29 -1.51 -1.64 -2.22
CA GLU A 29 -0.55 -1.84 -3.29
C GLU A 29 0.13 -3.21 -3.24
N ALA A 30 0.40 -3.73 -2.03
CA ALA A 30 0.92 -5.07 -1.85
C ALA A 30 -0.05 -6.13 -2.39
N ILE A 31 -1.33 -6.04 -2.02
CA ILE A 31 -2.40 -6.93 -2.51
C ILE A 31 -2.50 -6.88 -4.03
N ASP A 32 -2.58 -5.67 -4.61
CA ASP A 32 -2.70 -5.50 -6.06
C ASP A 32 -1.52 -6.16 -6.80
N GLU A 33 -0.28 -5.90 -6.35
CA GLU A 33 0.93 -6.45 -6.98
C GLU A 33 1.00 -7.98 -6.83
N TYR A 34 0.65 -8.54 -5.65
CA TYR A 34 0.60 -9.99 -5.44
C TYR A 34 -0.45 -10.67 -6.33
N GLN A 35 -1.64 -10.08 -6.47
CA GLN A 35 -2.70 -10.62 -7.34
C GLN A 35 -2.33 -10.54 -8.82
N ILE A 36 -1.66 -9.46 -9.26
CA ILE A 36 -1.15 -9.33 -10.63
C ILE A 36 -0.10 -10.41 -10.90
N LEU A 37 0.87 -10.58 -9.99
CA LEU A 37 1.90 -11.60 -10.14
C LEU A 37 1.32 -13.00 -10.15
N ALA A 38 0.43 -13.33 -9.21
CA ALA A 38 -0.23 -14.64 -9.15
C ALA A 38 -0.93 -14.99 -10.48
N ARG A 39 -1.67 -14.05 -11.05
CA ARG A 39 -2.31 -14.21 -12.37
C ARG A 39 -1.31 -14.44 -13.49
N ARG A 40 -0.21 -13.69 -13.53
CA ARG A 40 0.86 -13.86 -14.53
C ARG A 40 1.48 -15.25 -14.43
N LEU A 41 1.77 -15.73 -13.22
CA LEU A 41 2.31 -17.07 -13.00
C LEU A 41 1.32 -18.16 -13.42
N GLN A 42 0.03 -18.00 -13.09
CA GLN A 42 -1.02 -18.95 -13.48
C GLN A 42 -1.21 -19.02 -15.00
N LYS A 43 -1.14 -17.88 -15.70
CA LYS A 43 -1.18 -17.82 -17.17
C LYS A 43 -0.02 -18.61 -17.79
N GLU A 44 1.18 -18.50 -17.21
CA GLU A 44 2.33 -19.28 -17.66
C GLU A 44 2.14 -20.79 -17.43
N VAL A 45 1.64 -21.18 -16.25
CA VAL A 45 1.35 -22.59 -15.91
C VAL A 45 0.41 -23.23 -16.92
N GLN A 46 -0.57 -22.49 -17.41
CA GLN A 46 -1.55 -22.97 -18.39
C GLN A 46 -1.09 -22.87 -19.84
N SER A 47 0.05 -22.23 -20.11
CA SER A 47 0.54 -22.09 -21.47
C SER A 47 1.02 -23.44 -22.00
N SER A 48 0.37 -23.91 -23.07
CA SER A 48 0.76 -25.14 -23.79
C SER A 48 1.99 -24.92 -24.69
N ASN A 49 2.40 -23.67 -24.89
CA ASN A 49 3.37 -23.26 -25.91
C ASN A 49 4.77 -22.94 -25.35
N SER A 50 5.00 -22.95 -24.03
CA SER A 50 6.33 -22.67 -23.47
C SER A 50 7.22 -23.93 -23.50
N SER A 51 8.07 -24.08 -24.51
CA SER A 51 9.13 -25.12 -24.51
C SER A 51 10.16 -24.92 -23.39
N ASP A 52 10.18 -23.73 -22.80
CA ASP A 52 11.26 -23.26 -21.94
C ASP A 52 11.03 -23.58 -20.45
N ILE A 53 9.80 -23.98 -20.07
CA ILE A 53 9.42 -24.33 -18.69
C ILE A 53 8.84 -25.75 -18.65
N SER A 54 9.48 -26.62 -17.86
CA SER A 54 9.04 -28.00 -17.61
C SER A 54 7.80 -28.08 -16.72
N GLU A 55 7.09 -29.21 -16.76
CA GLU A 55 5.89 -29.44 -15.94
C GLU A 55 6.15 -29.35 -14.43
N ASP A 56 7.32 -29.78 -13.94
CA ASP A 56 7.65 -29.66 -12.51
C ASP A 56 7.92 -28.20 -12.10
N GLN A 57 8.49 -27.39 -13.01
CA GLN A 57 8.63 -25.95 -12.80
C GLN A 57 7.26 -25.27 -12.82
N LYS A 58 6.35 -25.66 -13.72
CA LYS A 58 4.96 -25.16 -13.73
C LYS A 58 4.22 -25.49 -12.44
N LYS A 59 4.36 -26.71 -11.89
CA LYS A 59 3.81 -27.03 -10.56
C LYS A 59 4.35 -26.10 -9.48
N THR A 60 5.66 -25.80 -9.52
CA THR A 60 6.29 -24.88 -8.57
C THR A 60 5.75 -23.46 -8.73
N LEU A 61 5.59 -22.95 -9.96
CA LEU A 61 4.96 -21.65 -10.24
C LEU A 61 3.51 -21.58 -9.74
N GLY A 62 2.74 -22.64 -9.92
CA GLY A 62 1.36 -22.73 -9.41
C GLY A 62 1.31 -22.65 -7.88
N LYS A 63 2.25 -23.30 -7.19
CA LYS A 63 2.36 -23.19 -5.72
C LYS A 63 2.75 -21.78 -5.26
N ILE A 64 3.66 -21.11 -5.98
CA ILE A 64 4.02 -19.71 -5.70
C ILE A 64 2.80 -18.81 -5.86
N ALA A 65 2.03 -18.97 -6.93
CA ALA A 65 0.79 -18.21 -7.15
C ALA A 65 -0.20 -18.41 -6.00
N THR A 66 -0.37 -19.64 -5.50
CA THR A 66 -1.21 -19.91 -4.34
C THR A 66 -0.71 -19.22 -3.07
N CYS A 67 0.59 -19.21 -2.80
CA CYS A 67 1.14 -18.45 -1.66
C CYS A 67 0.88 -16.94 -1.76
N LEU A 68 0.96 -16.37 -2.96
CA LEU A 68 0.64 -14.95 -3.21
C LEU A 68 -0.84 -14.65 -2.95
N GLU A 69 -1.73 -15.55 -3.36
CA GLU A 69 -3.18 -15.44 -3.07
C GLU A 69 -3.46 -15.56 -1.57
N LEU A 70 -2.82 -16.50 -0.87
CA LEU A 70 -2.95 -16.65 0.57
C LEU A 70 -2.49 -15.40 1.32
N ARG A 71 -1.37 -14.78 0.92
CA ARG A 71 -0.95 -13.49 1.50
C ARG A 71 -1.93 -12.38 1.17
N SER A 72 -2.39 -12.29 -0.07
CA SER A 72 -3.35 -11.26 -0.48
C SER A 72 -4.64 -11.35 0.34
N ALA A 73 -5.15 -12.56 0.57
CA ALA A 73 -6.32 -12.80 1.41
C ALA A 73 -6.04 -12.44 2.89
N ALA A 74 -4.87 -12.78 3.42
CA ALA A 74 -4.46 -12.40 4.77
C ALA A 74 -4.41 -10.87 4.96
N LEU A 75 -3.89 -10.13 3.98
CA LEU A 75 -3.86 -8.67 4.02
C LEU A 75 -5.26 -8.02 3.91
N GLN A 76 -6.25 -8.75 3.41
CA GLN A 76 -7.65 -8.30 3.32
C GLN A 76 -8.49 -8.68 4.55
N SER A 77 -8.07 -9.68 5.33
CA SER A 77 -8.79 -10.14 6.51
C SER A 77 -8.48 -9.29 7.74
N THR A 78 -9.52 -8.91 8.49
CA THR A 78 -9.38 -8.21 9.78
C THR A 78 -9.20 -9.14 10.98
N HIS A 79 -9.39 -10.46 10.80
CA HIS A 79 -9.32 -11.46 11.87
C HIS A 79 -8.90 -12.86 11.38
N SER A 80 -7.61 -13.20 11.45
CA SER A 80 -7.18 -14.61 11.53
C SER A 80 -5.84 -14.79 12.25
N GLN A 81 -5.76 -15.78 13.15
CA GLN A 81 -4.49 -16.14 13.83
C GLN A 81 -3.58 -17.06 12.99
N ASP A 82 -4.10 -17.70 11.94
CA ASP A 82 -3.39 -18.61 11.03
C ASP A 82 -3.22 -18.01 9.63
N GLU A 83 -2.66 -16.80 9.57
CA GLU A 83 -2.43 -16.09 8.31
C GLU A 83 -1.07 -16.43 7.69
N PHE A 84 -1.00 -16.42 6.35
CA PHE A 84 0.25 -16.61 5.63
C PHE A 84 1.14 -15.38 5.81
N LYS A 85 2.27 -15.56 6.49
CA LYS A 85 3.12 -14.46 6.97
C LYS A 85 4.04 -13.92 5.88
N LEU A 86 4.44 -12.65 6.01
CA LEU A 86 5.38 -12.01 5.09
C LEU A 86 6.76 -12.70 5.11
N GLU A 87 7.22 -13.15 6.29
CA GLU A 87 8.50 -13.85 6.44
C GLU A 87 8.50 -15.18 5.69
N ASP A 88 7.35 -15.87 5.69
CA ASP A 88 7.16 -17.09 4.92
C ASP A 88 7.10 -16.78 3.43
N LEU A 89 6.36 -15.76 3.01
CA LEU A 89 6.32 -15.35 1.61
C LEU A 89 7.72 -15.03 1.07
N LYS A 90 8.55 -14.30 1.83
CA LYS A 90 9.94 -13.96 1.46
C LYS A 90 10.82 -15.19 1.18
N LYS A 91 10.49 -16.38 1.70
CA LYS A 91 11.20 -17.63 1.36
C LYS A 91 11.04 -18.04 -0.11
N LEU A 92 10.04 -17.49 -0.82
CA LEU A 92 9.80 -17.74 -2.24
C LEU A 92 10.74 -16.95 -3.16
N GLU A 93 11.35 -15.86 -2.70
CA GLU A 93 12.23 -15.01 -3.51
C GLU A 93 13.36 -15.82 -4.20
N PRO A 94 14.16 -16.63 -3.47
CA PRO A 94 15.20 -17.45 -4.11
C PRO A 94 14.62 -18.53 -5.03
N ILE A 95 13.37 -18.97 -4.82
CA ILE A 95 12.71 -19.97 -5.66
C ILE A 95 12.32 -19.35 -7.00
N ILE A 96 11.69 -18.18 -6.98
CA ILE A 96 11.30 -17.43 -8.19
C ILE A 96 12.55 -17.12 -9.03
N LYS A 97 13.59 -16.57 -8.40
CA LYS A 97 14.84 -16.20 -9.08
C LYS A 97 15.53 -17.39 -9.75
N ASN A 98 15.42 -18.58 -9.17
CA ASN A 98 16.13 -19.77 -9.61
C ASN A 98 15.20 -20.85 -10.19
N ILE A 99 13.99 -20.49 -10.64
CA ILE A 99 12.94 -21.44 -11.03
C ILE A 99 13.43 -22.49 -12.03
N LEU A 100 14.28 -22.10 -12.99
CA LEU A 100 14.82 -23.00 -14.01
C LEU A 100 15.74 -24.10 -13.45
N THR A 101 16.31 -23.87 -12.27
CA THR A 101 17.26 -24.77 -11.60
C THR A 101 16.73 -25.34 -10.29
N TYR A 102 15.52 -24.97 -9.90
CA TYR A 102 14.92 -25.39 -8.63
C TYR A 102 14.51 -26.87 -8.70
N LYS A 103 15.15 -27.70 -7.87
CA LYS A 103 14.91 -29.16 -7.79
C LYS A 103 14.59 -29.66 -6.38
N LYS A 104 14.37 -28.73 -5.44
CA LYS A 104 14.09 -29.05 -4.04
C LYS A 104 12.58 -29.17 -3.82
N ASP A 105 12.20 -29.79 -2.71
CA ASP A 105 10.81 -29.78 -2.27
C ASP A 105 10.35 -28.35 -2.00
N PHE A 106 9.10 -28.07 -2.35
CA PHE A 106 8.51 -26.76 -2.10
C PHE A 106 8.32 -26.56 -0.58
N PRO A 107 8.66 -25.39 -0.02
CA PRO A 107 8.73 -25.20 1.44
C PRO A 107 7.38 -25.16 2.16
N PHE A 108 6.27 -25.16 1.41
CA PHE A 108 4.91 -25.05 1.96
C PHE A 108 4.01 -26.16 1.44
N ASP A 109 3.11 -26.64 2.30
CA ASP A 109 2.06 -27.58 1.91
C ASP A 109 0.88 -26.81 1.29
N VAL A 110 1.03 -26.46 0.01
CA VAL A 110 0.02 -25.76 -0.78
C VAL A 110 -0.27 -26.50 -2.08
N GLN A 111 -1.54 -26.49 -2.47
CA GLN A 111 -2.00 -27.04 -3.74
C GLN A 111 -2.28 -25.91 -4.73
N PRO A 112 -1.79 -25.98 -5.99
CA PRO A 112 -2.07 -24.98 -7.00
C PRO A 112 -3.57 -24.76 -7.20
N VAL A 113 -4.02 -23.51 -7.06
CA VAL A 113 -5.44 -23.15 -7.25
C VAL A 113 -5.74 -22.98 -8.75
N PRO A 114 -6.81 -23.57 -9.29
CA PRO A 114 -7.26 -23.31 -10.66
C PRO A 114 -7.82 -21.88 -10.82
N LEU A 115 -7.56 -21.23 -11.96
CA LEU A 115 -7.92 -19.84 -12.28
C LEU A 115 -9.41 -19.44 -12.05
N ARG A 116 -10.35 -20.40 -11.89
CA ARG A 116 -11.81 -20.16 -11.82
C ARG A 116 -12.33 -19.43 -10.57
N LYS A 117 -11.48 -19.00 -9.64
CA LYS A 117 -11.89 -18.17 -8.49
C LYS A 117 -11.56 -16.69 -8.64
N ILE A 118 -10.92 -16.31 -9.74
CA ILE A 118 -10.53 -14.93 -10.01
C ILE A 118 -11.77 -14.24 -10.61
N LEU A 119 -12.08 -13.03 -10.13
CA LEU A 119 -13.33 -12.27 -10.30
C LEU A 119 -13.88 -12.17 -11.75
N ALA A 120 -15.14 -11.75 -11.86
CA ALA A 120 -16.01 -11.83 -13.04
C ALA A 120 -15.39 -11.32 -14.37
N PRO A 121 -15.80 -11.90 -15.53
CA PRO A 121 -15.33 -11.47 -16.84
C PRO A 121 -15.66 -9.99 -17.10
N GLY A 122 -14.64 -9.16 -17.26
CA GLY A 122 -14.76 -7.71 -17.48
C GLY A 122 -13.68 -6.85 -16.81
N GLU A 123 -12.97 -7.38 -15.81
CA GLU A 123 -11.80 -6.71 -15.20
C GLU A 123 -10.47 -7.03 -15.90
N GLU A 124 -10.48 -7.96 -16.88
CA GLU A 124 -9.28 -8.49 -17.53
C GLU A 124 -8.54 -7.46 -18.41
N GLU A 125 -9.24 -6.52 -19.04
CA GLU A 125 -8.64 -5.54 -19.96
C GLU A 125 -7.96 -4.35 -19.25
N ASN A 126 -8.34 -4.05 -18.01
CA ASN A 126 -7.84 -2.85 -17.30
C ASN A 126 -6.57 -3.12 -16.45
N LEU A 127 -6.09 -4.36 -16.40
CA LEU A 127 -4.97 -4.80 -15.56
C LEU A 127 -3.70 -5.14 -16.36
N GLU A 128 -3.69 -4.89 -17.67
CA GLU A 128 -2.45 -4.73 -18.44
C GLU A 128 -1.77 -3.43 -17.99
N LEU A 129 -1.12 -3.47 -16.82
CA LEU A 129 -0.30 -2.37 -16.33
C LEU A 129 1.09 -2.40 -16.95
N GLU A 130 1.42 -1.24 -17.53
CA GLU A 130 2.71 -0.56 -17.47
C GLU A 130 3.82 -1.22 -18.29
N GLU A 131 3.83 -0.89 -19.57
CA GLU A 131 5.10 -0.56 -20.22
C GLU A 131 5.59 0.75 -19.57
N GLU A 132 6.68 0.67 -18.80
CA GLU A 132 7.52 1.83 -18.49
C GLU A 132 8.10 2.34 -19.82
N ASP A 133 7.42 3.29 -20.45
CA ASP A 133 8.03 4.08 -21.52
C ASP A 133 8.99 5.09 -20.87
N ASP A 134 10.25 4.70 -20.78
CA ASP A 134 11.38 5.59 -20.58
C ASP A 134 11.54 6.43 -21.86
N GLY A 135 10.76 7.51 -21.98
CA GLY A 135 10.74 8.27 -23.23
C GLY A 135 9.91 9.55 -23.22
N GLY A 136 10.55 10.68 -22.93
CA GLY A 136 10.23 11.94 -23.60
C GLY A 136 9.54 13.01 -22.77
N ALA A 137 10.27 14.10 -22.56
CA ALA A 137 9.73 15.41 -22.22
C ALA A 137 8.69 15.84 -23.27
N GLY A 138 7.40 15.75 -22.91
CA GLY A 138 6.28 16.26 -23.70
C GLY A 138 5.64 17.44 -22.98
N ALA A 139 5.88 18.65 -23.47
CA ALA A 139 5.16 19.85 -23.06
C ALA A 139 3.68 19.73 -23.46
N GLY A 140 2.81 19.43 -22.49
CA GLY A 140 1.36 19.35 -22.65
C GLY A 140 0.65 20.53 -21.98
N SER A 141 -0.24 21.15 -22.75
CA SER A 141 -1.09 22.32 -22.44
C SER A 141 -1.85 22.25 -21.09
N PRO A 142 -2.16 23.39 -20.43
CA PRO A 142 -2.78 23.40 -19.11
C PRO A 142 -4.31 23.26 -19.22
N ASP A 143 -4.81 22.05 -19.43
CA ASP A 143 -6.24 21.78 -19.28
C ASP A 143 -6.60 21.65 -17.79
N SER A 144 -7.20 22.73 -17.29
CA SER A 144 -8.15 22.82 -16.16
C SER A 144 -8.08 21.69 -15.12
N PHE A 145 -7.05 21.74 -14.27
CA PHE A 145 -7.03 21.01 -13.01
C PHE A 145 -8.24 21.42 -12.15
N PRO A 146 -8.87 20.47 -11.42
CA PRO A 146 -9.82 20.82 -10.38
C PRO A 146 -9.12 21.75 -9.39
N ILE A 147 -9.81 22.84 -9.02
CA ILE A 147 -9.39 23.84 -8.05
C ILE A 147 -8.73 23.13 -6.86
N ARG A 148 -7.44 23.41 -6.61
CA ARG A 148 -6.72 22.91 -5.44
C ARG A 148 -7.56 23.26 -4.22
N VAL A 149 -8.18 22.24 -3.61
CA VAL A 149 -9.02 22.46 -2.44
C VAL A 149 -8.09 22.95 -1.33
N PRO A 150 -8.29 24.16 -0.79
CA PRO A 150 -7.53 24.59 0.37
C PRO A 150 -7.83 23.61 1.51
N GLY A 151 -6.78 23.21 2.26
CA GLY A 151 -6.94 22.32 3.41
C GLY A 151 -7.98 22.86 4.41
N THR A 152 -8.54 21.98 5.22
CA THR A 152 -9.63 22.30 6.17
C THR A 152 -9.14 22.42 7.61
N LEU A 153 -7.83 22.65 7.80
CA LEU A 153 -7.23 22.83 9.13
C LEU A 153 -7.89 23.96 9.91
N LEU A 154 -8.19 23.69 11.17
CA LEU A 154 -8.87 24.60 12.08
C LEU A 154 -7.88 25.30 13.01
N PRO A 155 -8.19 26.53 13.48
CA PRO A 155 -7.34 27.24 14.41
C PRO A 155 -7.30 26.54 15.78
N ARG A 156 -6.29 26.88 16.58
CA ARG A 156 -6.19 26.40 17.96
C ARG A 156 -7.38 26.88 18.79
N LEU A 157 -7.93 25.98 19.60
CA LEU A 157 -8.99 26.32 20.56
C LEU A 157 -8.48 27.30 21.64
N PRO A 158 -9.37 28.08 22.27
CA PRO A 158 -9.02 28.85 23.45
C PRO A 158 -8.49 27.96 24.58
N SER A 159 -7.47 28.44 25.29
CA SER A 159 -6.94 27.78 26.48
C SER A 159 -7.96 27.82 27.63
N GLU A 160 -8.17 26.69 28.29
CA GLU A 160 -8.96 26.59 29.52
C GLU A 160 -8.03 26.32 30.72
N PRO A 161 -8.23 26.96 31.88
CA PRO A 161 -7.38 26.74 33.06
C PRO A 161 -7.35 25.26 33.46
N GLY A 162 -6.14 24.72 33.63
CA GLY A 162 -5.94 23.32 34.03
C GLY A 162 -6.19 22.29 32.93
N MET A 163 -6.35 22.73 31.67
CA MET A 163 -6.51 21.85 30.52
C MET A 163 -5.38 22.00 29.51
N THR A 164 -5.15 20.93 28.74
CA THR A 164 -4.06 20.82 27.79
C THR A 164 -4.60 20.76 26.36
N LEU A 165 -4.02 21.59 25.50
CA LEU A 165 -4.25 21.54 24.04
C LEU A 165 -3.07 20.83 23.38
N LEU A 166 -3.38 20.07 22.33
CA LEU A 166 -2.39 19.32 21.56
C LEU A 166 -2.27 19.89 20.14
N THR A 167 -1.02 20.13 19.74
CA THR A 167 -0.64 20.50 18.38
C THR A 167 0.29 19.43 17.86
N ILE A 168 -0.03 18.88 16.70
CA ILE A 168 0.79 17.88 16.03
C ILE A 168 1.36 18.51 14.78
N LYS A 169 2.68 18.55 14.68
CA LYS A 169 3.36 18.95 13.45
C LYS A 169 3.59 17.71 12.60
N ILE A 170 2.92 17.64 11.46
CA ILE A 170 3.18 16.60 10.47
C ILE A 170 4.39 17.04 9.67
N GLU A 171 5.55 16.43 9.93
CA GLU A 171 6.79 16.78 9.23
C GLU A 171 6.83 16.16 7.83
N LYS A 172 6.78 14.83 7.76
CA LYS A 172 6.84 14.06 6.52
C LYS A 172 6.29 12.65 6.71
N ILE A 173 5.96 11.99 5.60
CA ILE A 173 5.61 10.58 5.51
C ILE A 173 6.60 9.84 4.60
N GLY A 174 7.00 8.63 4.98
CA GLY A 174 7.84 7.76 4.16
C GLY A 174 6.99 6.73 3.39
N LEU A 175 7.09 6.71 2.06
CA LEU A 175 6.42 5.73 1.18
C LEU A 175 7.39 5.24 0.11
N LYS A 176 7.29 3.95 -0.30
CA LYS A 176 8.16 3.39 -1.36
C LYS A 176 8.04 4.13 -2.69
N ASP A 177 6.87 4.65 -2.97
CA ASP A 177 6.46 5.31 -4.22
C ASP A 177 6.01 6.76 -3.96
N ALA A 178 6.57 7.42 -2.94
CA ALA A 178 6.23 8.78 -2.53
C ALA A 178 6.20 9.77 -3.72
N GLY A 179 7.21 9.70 -4.59
CA GLY A 179 7.29 10.56 -5.78
C GLY A 179 6.10 10.44 -6.74
N GLN A 180 5.48 9.26 -6.80
CA GLN A 180 4.35 8.94 -7.70
C GLN A 180 3.00 9.42 -7.17
N CYS A 181 2.91 9.81 -5.90
CA CYS A 181 1.66 10.27 -5.31
C CYS A 181 1.26 11.64 -5.87
N ILE A 182 0.05 11.74 -6.44
CA ILE A 182 -0.47 12.97 -7.04
C ILE A 182 -1.40 13.67 -6.05
N ASP A 183 -1.23 14.98 -5.90
CA ASP A 183 -1.92 15.83 -4.93
C ASP A 183 -2.05 15.21 -3.53
N PRO A 184 -0.93 14.79 -2.91
CA PRO A 184 -0.97 14.10 -1.63
C PRO A 184 -1.39 15.04 -0.49
N TYR A 185 -2.29 14.57 0.37
CA TYR A 185 -2.65 15.24 1.62
C TYR A 185 -2.90 14.22 2.74
N ILE A 186 -2.97 14.69 3.98
CA ILE A 186 -3.32 13.86 5.14
C ILE A 186 -4.65 14.34 5.72
N THR A 187 -5.55 13.40 5.97
CA THR A 187 -6.74 13.61 6.78
C THR A 187 -6.43 13.24 8.22
N VAL A 188 -6.67 14.16 9.15
CA VAL A 188 -6.53 13.95 10.60
C VAL A 188 -7.91 13.88 11.23
N SER A 189 -8.17 12.81 11.97
CA SER A 189 -9.41 12.60 12.71
C SER A 189 -9.14 12.07 14.12
N VAL A 190 -10.03 12.37 15.07
CA VAL A 190 -9.95 11.82 16.43
C VAL A 190 -11.17 10.93 16.61
N LYS A 191 -10.94 9.65 16.88
CA LYS A 191 -12.00 8.62 16.94
C LYS A 191 -12.07 8.00 18.33
N ASP A 192 -13.26 7.55 18.73
CA ASP A 192 -13.44 6.74 19.93
C ASP A 192 -13.17 5.24 19.66
N LEU A 193 -13.34 4.40 20.69
CA LEU A 193 -13.18 2.93 20.60
C LEU A 193 -14.08 2.26 19.56
N ASN A 194 -15.18 2.90 19.14
CA ASN A 194 -16.10 2.39 18.13
C ASN A 194 -15.79 2.95 16.73
N GLY A 195 -14.72 3.74 16.59
CA GLY A 195 -14.34 4.39 15.32
C GLY A 195 -15.17 5.63 14.99
N ILE A 196 -15.94 6.17 15.94
CA ILE A 196 -16.79 7.34 15.74
C ILE A 196 -15.97 8.62 15.94
N ASP A 197 -16.10 9.57 15.01
CA ASP A 197 -15.41 10.85 15.10
C ASP A 197 -15.88 11.67 16.31
N LEU A 198 -14.92 12.06 17.15
CA LEU A 198 -15.11 12.89 18.34
C LEU A 198 -14.98 14.39 18.05
N ASN A 199 -14.31 14.73 16.94
CA ASN A 199 -13.97 16.08 16.51
C ASN A 199 -14.26 16.23 15.00
N PRO A 200 -14.39 17.47 14.49
CA PRO A 200 -14.38 17.72 13.04
C PRO A 200 -13.10 17.17 12.41
N VAL A 201 -13.26 16.43 11.32
CA VAL A 201 -12.16 15.94 10.49
C VAL A 201 -11.44 17.12 9.82
N GLN A 202 -10.11 17.06 9.76
CA GLN A 202 -9.27 18.13 9.22
C GLN A 202 -8.34 17.60 8.14
N ASP A 203 -8.28 18.26 6.99
CA ASP A 203 -7.38 17.92 5.88
C ASP A 203 -6.23 18.91 5.81
N THR A 204 -5.01 18.40 5.71
CA THR A 204 -3.86 19.25 5.39
C THR A 204 -4.01 19.84 3.99
N PRO A 205 -3.35 20.98 3.71
CA PRO A 205 -3.10 21.37 2.33
C PRO A 205 -2.36 20.25 1.56
N VAL A 206 -2.50 20.26 0.25
CA VAL A 206 -1.73 19.39 -0.64
C VAL A 206 -0.23 19.66 -0.47
N ALA A 207 0.55 18.62 -0.20
CA ALA A 207 2.00 18.73 -0.09
C ALA A 207 2.66 18.92 -1.47
N SER A 208 3.53 19.91 -1.57
CA SER A 208 4.24 20.25 -2.81
C SER A 208 5.68 19.72 -2.87
N ARG A 209 6.31 19.46 -1.72
CA ARG A 209 7.67 18.89 -1.64
C ARG A 209 7.62 17.37 -1.57
N LYS A 210 8.01 16.72 -2.66
CA LYS A 210 8.15 15.27 -2.78
C LYS A 210 9.58 14.89 -3.15
N GLU A 211 10.04 13.80 -2.58
CA GLU A 211 11.26 13.07 -2.90
C GLU A 211 10.88 11.63 -3.30
N ASP A 212 11.84 10.81 -3.69
CA ASP A 212 11.57 9.43 -4.14
C ASP A 212 10.84 8.61 -3.07
N THR A 213 11.24 8.76 -1.80
CA THR A 213 10.72 7.98 -0.67
C THR A 213 10.04 8.80 0.43
N TYR A 214 9.98 10.13 0.30
CA TYR A 214 9.37 11.00 1.31
C TYR A 214 8.49 12.10 0.70
N ILE A 215 7.39 12.42 1.40
CA ILE A 215 6.56 13.60 1.13
C ILE A 215 6.58 14.49 2.35
N HIS A 216 6.94 15.77 2.18
CA HIS A 216 7.11 16.73 3.25
C HIS A 216 5.89 17.64 3.38
N PHE A 217 5.33 17.70 4.58
CA PHE A 217 4.15 18.50 4.91
C PHE A 217 4.53 19.77 5.68
N ASN A 218 5.31 19.62 6.76
CA ASN A 218 5.70 20.69 7.68
C ASN A 218 4.52 21.59 8.10
N VAL A 219 3.40 20.96 8.46
CA VAL A 219 2.16 21.66 8.82
C VAL A 219 1.73 21.30 10.24
N ASP A 220 1.27 22.30 10.97
CA ASP A 220 0.72 22.12 12.31
C ASP A 220 -0.79 21.82 12.22
N VAL A 221 -1.23 20.81 12.96
CA VAL A 221 -2.63 20.40 13.09
C VAL A 221 -3.04 20.55 14.55
N GLU A 222 -4.09 21.31 14.78
CA GLU A 222 -4.60 21.61 16.11
C GLU A 222 -5.74 20.66 16.47
N ILE A 223 -5.56 19.85 17.52
CA ILE A 223 -6.60 18.92 17.96
C ILE A 223 -7.74 19.70 18.61
N GLN A 224 -8.92 19.58 18.03
CA GLN A 224 -10.12 20.36 18.38
C GLN A 224 -10.83 19.86 19.65
N LYS A 225 -10.07 19.43 20.66
CA LYS A 225 -10.55 19.06 22.00
C LYS A 225 -9.41 19.08 23.00
N HIS A 226 -9.66 19.57 24.22
CA HIS A 226 -8.71 19.44 25.32
C HIS A 226 -8.48 17.96 25.65
N LEU A 227 -7.23 17.59 25.96
CA LEU A 227 -6.84 16.19 26.18
C LEU A 227 -7.63 15.54 27.32
N GLU A 228 -7.91 16.30 28.38
CA GLU A 228 -8.64 15.84 29.55
C GLU A 228 -10.12 15.53 29.25
N LYS A 229 -10.66 16.03 28.13
CA LYS A 229 -12.04 15.79 27.66
C LYS A 229 -12.13 14.66 26.64
N LEU A 230 -11.02 14.04 26.25
CA LEU A 230 -11.03 12.87 25.37
C LEU A 230 -11.33 11.61 26.19
N PRO A 231 -12.23 10.73 25.72
CA PRO A 231 -12.52 9.49 26.41
C PRO A 231 -11.31 8.55 26.37
N LYS A 232 -11.22 7.65 27.36
CA LYS A 232 -10.23 6.58 27.34
C LYS A 232 -10.46 5.68 26.12
N GLY A 233 -9.38 5.30 25.46
CA GLY A 233 -9.44 4.53 24.21
C GLY A 233 -9.77 5.35 22.97
N ALA A 234 -9.74 6.69 23.05
CA ALA A 234 -9.67 7.51 21.85
C ALA A 234 -8.30 7.33 21.15
N ALA A 235 -8.27 7.59 19.85
CA ALA A 235 -7.04 7.62 19.06
C ALA A 235 -7.09 8.72 18.00
N ILE A 236 -5.93 9.24 17.62
CA ILE A 236 -5.77 10.23 16.56
C ILE A 236 -5.29 9.48 15.31
N PHE A 237 -6.06 9.55 14.23
CA PHE A 237 -5.77 8.90 12.96
C PHE A 237 -5.18 9.90 11.97
N PHE A 238 -4.25 9.41 11.15
CA PHE A 238 -3.61 10.11 10.05
C PHE A 238 -3.79 9.26 8.78
N GLU A 239 -4.75 9.61 7.95
CA GLU A 239 -5.00 8.91 6.69
C GLU A 239 -4.27 9.63 5.56
N PHE A 240 -3.30 8.98 4.94
CA PHE A 240 -2.63 9.52 3.77
C PHE A 240 -3.48 9.27 2.52
N LYS A 241 -3.78 10.35 1.79
CA LYS A 241 -4.64 10.35 0.61
C LYS A 241 -3.91 10.91 -0.60
N HIS A 242 -4.18 10.34 -1.76
CA HIS A 242 -3.66 10.81 -3.05
C HIS A 242 -4.67 10.58 -4.18
N TYR A 243 -4.56 11.37 -5.23
CA TYR A 243 -5.37 11.22 -6.42
C TYR A 243 -4.87 10.06 -7.29
N LYS A 244 -5.77 9.16 -7.71
CA LYS A 244 -5.48 8.07 -8.66
C LYS A 244 -6.02 8.44 -10.05
N PRO A 245 -5.19 8.92 -11.01
CA PRO A 245 -5.66 9.44 -12.30
C PRO A 245 -6.46 8.43 -13.11
N LYS A 246 -6.01 7.17 -13.15
CA LYS A 246 -6.67 6.08 -13.87
C LYS A 246 -8.08 5.80 -13.33
N LYS A 247 -8.29 5.97 -12.02
CA LYS A 247 -9.58 5.72 -11.37
C LYS A 247 -10.41 7.00 -11.16
N ARG A 248 -9.83 8.18 -11.41
CA ARG A 248 -10.44 9.50 -11.29
C ARG A 248 -11.04 9.79 -9.90
N PHE A 249 -10.46 9.27 -8.84
CA PHE A 249 -10.88 9.54 -7.47
C PHE A 249 -9.67 9.65 -6.53
N THR A 250 -9.89 10.28 -5.37
CA THR A 250 -8.91 10.33 -4.28
C THR A 250 -9.04 9.11 -3.39
N SER A 251 -7.96 8.33 -3.26
CA SER A 251 -7.91 7.12 -2.44
C SER A 251 -7.14 7.38 -1.16
N THR A 252 -7.61 6.84 -0.04
CA THR A 252 -6.73 6.54 1.10
C THR A 252 -5.78 5.43 0.67
N LYS A 253 -4.47 5.63 0.87
CA LYS A 253 -3.42 4.68 0.50
C LYS A 253 -2.89 3.90 1.72
N CYS A 254 -2.73 4.59 2.85
CA CYS A 254 -2.35 4.01 4.13
C CYS A 254 -2.85 4.92 5.27
N PHE A 255 -2.80 4.42 6.50
CA PHE A 255 -3.14 5.21 7.67
C PHE A 255 -2.21 4.86 8.83
N ALA A 256 -1.94 5.85 9.67
CA ALA A 256 -1.33 5.66 10.98
C ALA A 256 -2.32 6.09 12.06
N PHE A 257 -2.17 5.60 13.28
CA PHE A 257 -2.89 6.16 14.42
C PHE A 257 -2.01 6.19 15.67
N MET A 258 -2.34 7.08 16.60
CA MET A 258 -1.71 7.14 17.91
C MET A 258 -2.76 7.08 19.00
N GLU A 259 -2.52 6.26 20.02
CA GLU A 259 -3.35 6.18 21.21
C GLU A 259 -3.03 7.33 22.19
N MET A 260 -3.93 7.54 23.16
CA MET A 260 -3.82 8.66 24.10
C MET A 260 -2.57 8.59 25.00
N ASP A 261 -2.07 7.39 25.31
CA ASP A 261 -0.89 7.18 26.16
C ASP A 261 0.44 7.37 25.40
N GLU A 262 0.39 7.37 24.07
CA GLU A 262 1.53 7.69 23.20
C GLU A 262 1.78 9.20 23.08
N ILE A 263 0.81 10.03 23.51
CA ILE A 263 0.93 11.50 23.46
C ILE A 263 1.99 11.96 24.46
N LYS A 264 3.13 12.40 23.91
CA LYS A 264 4.26 12.97 24.66
C LYS A 264 4.88 14.13 23.88
N SER A 265 5.53 15.04 24.60
CA SER A 265 6.29 16.11 23.96
C SER A 265 7.50 15.55 23.21
N GLY A 266 7.75 16.07 22.01
CA GLY A 266 8.91 15.73 21.19
C GLY A 266 8.54 14.95 19.92
N PRO A 267 9.56 14.52 19.15
CA PRO A 267 9.36 13.79 17.92
C PRO A 267 8.87 12.36 18.17
N ILE A 268 7.99 11.89 17.30
CA ILE A 268 7.52 10.51 17.24
C ILE A 268 7.46 10.07 15.78
N VAL A 269 7.77 8.79 15.54
CA VAL A 269 7.55 8.12 14.25
C VAL A 269 6.50 7.06 14.51
N ILE A 270 5.48 7.03 13.67
CA ILE A 270 4.36 6.09 13.74
C ILE A 270 4.38 5.28 12.45
N GLU A 271 4.22 3.96 12.57
CA GLU A 271 4.09 3.05 11.44
C GLU A 271 2.79 3.29 10.64
N LEU A 272 2.80 2.81 9.40
CA LEU A 272 1.69 2.85 8.44
C LEU A 272 1.01 1.49 8.31
#